data_AF-A0A430A2N7-F1
#
_entry.id   AF-A0A430A2N7-F1
#
_cell.length_a   1.000
_cell.length_b   1.000
_cell.length_c   1.000
_cell.angle_alpha   90.00
_cell.angle_beta   90.00
_cell.angle_gamma   90.00
#
_symmetry.space_group_name_H-M   'P 1'
#
loop_
_entity.id
_entity.type
_entity.pdbx_description
1 polymer ?
#
loop_
_entity_poly.entity_id
_entity_poly.type
_entity_poly.pdbx_seq_one_letter_code
_entity_poly.pdbx_strand_id
1 'polypeptide(L)'
;MSNIIIRNLPAKTVAALDELAKKNSQSREEYIRRLLEHHVMYSEVEGLNKKYETLVQEVSQNMLLVLKENTKALNEFIDIRKENS
;
A
#
# COMPACT_ATOMS: atom_id res chain seq x y z
N MET A 1 -25.73 -8.31 10.89
CA MET A 1 -24.40 -8.68 11.39
C MET A 1 -24.14 -10.12 11.02
N SER A 2 -22.94 -10.45 10.57
CA SER A 2 -22.56 -11.80 10.15
C SER A 2 -21.74 -12.46 11.25
N ASN A 3 -22.00 -13.73 11.53
CA ASN A 3 -21.28 -14.50 12.55
C ASN A 3 -20.20 -15.37 11.88
N ILE A 4 -19.03 -15.45 12.50
CA ILE A 4 -17.93 -16.33 12.07
C ILE A 4 -17.69 -17.37 13.17
N ILE A 5 -17.61 -18.65 12.78
CA ILE A 5 -17.24 -19.75 13.69
C ILE A 5 -15.90 -20.31 13.23
N ILE A 6 -14.87 -20.16 14.07
CA ILE A 6 -13.55 -20.74 13.82
C ILE A 6 -13.44 -22.05 14.62
N ARG A 7 -13.28 -23.17 13.91
CA ARG A 7 -13.19 -24.51 14.50
C ARG A 7 -11.74 -24.97 14.61
N ASN A 8 -11.50 -25.94 15.51
CA ASN A 8 -10.22 -26.63 15.65
C ASN A 8 -9.02 -25.71 15.96
N LEU A 9 -9.24 -24.61 16.70
CA LEU A 9 -8.16 -23.79 17.23
C LEU A 9 -7.41 -24.55 18.33
N PRO A 10 -6.07 -24.59 18.31
CA PRO A 10 -5.29 -25.17 19.39
C PRO A 10 -5.64 -24.52 20.73
N ALA A 11 -5.79 -25.31 21.80
CA ALA A 11 -6.14 -24.80 23.13
C ALA A 11 -5.15 -23.73 23.62
N LYS A 12 -3.85 -23.90 23.31
CA LYS A 12 -2.81 -22.90 23.60
C LYS A 12 -3.09 -21.55 22.93
N THR A 13 -3.57 -21.56 21.70
CA THR A 13 -3.91 -20.34 20.95
C THR A 13 -5.11 -19.63 21.58
N VAL A 14 -6.14 -20.38 21.97
CA VAL A 14 -7.31 -19.81 22.67
C VAL A 14 -6.90 -19.17 23.99
N ALA A 15 -6.07 -19.86 24.78
CA ALA A 15 -5.55 -19.32 26.04
C ALA A 15 -4.70 -18.06 25.83
N ALA A 16 -3.87 -18.01 24.79
CA ALA A 16 -3.12 -16.81 24.47
C ALA A 16 -4.03 -15.63 24.10
N LEU A 17 -5.09 -15.87 23.32
CA LEU A 17 -6.08 -14.85 22.97
C LEU A 17 -6.82 -14.33 24.20
N ASP A 18 -7.12 -15.19 25.17
CA ASP A 18 -7.71 -14.79 26.45
C ASP A 18 -6.81 -13.84 27.23
N GLU A 19 -5.53 -14.19 27.38
CA GLU A 19 -4.58 -13.38 28.12
C GLU A 19 -4.33 -12.04 27.44
N LEU A 20 -4.26 -12.01 26.11
CA LEU A 20 -4.15 -10.78 25.34
C LEU A 20 -5.41 -9.91 25.48
N ALA A 21 -6.60 -10.49 25.43
CA ALA A 21 -7.85 -9.75 25.62
C ALA A 21 -7.93 -9.14 27.03
N LYS A 22 -7.60 -9.92 28.07
CA LYS A 22 -7.53 -9.44 29.46
C LYS A 22 -6.54 -8.29 29.62
N LYS A 23 -5.34 -8.40 29.03
CA LYS A 23 -4.32 -7.34 29.07
C LYS A 23 -4.82 -6.03 28.45
N ASN A 24 -5.72 -6.10 27.47
CA ASN A 24 -6.34 -4.95 26.83
C ASN A 24 -7.67 -4.53 27.46
N SER A 25 -8.06 -5.10 28.61
CA SER A 25 -9.34 -4.85 29.28
C SER A 25 -10.56 -5.07 28.37
N GLN A 26 -10.47 -6.09 27.51
CA GLN A 26 -11.50 -6.41 26.51
C GLN A 26 -12.00 -7.84 26.69
N SER A 27 -13.22 -8.11 26.19
CA SER A 27 -13.65 -9.49 26.00
C SER A 27 -12.82 -10.14 24.88
N ARG A 28 -12.68 -11.47 24.92
CA ARG A 28 -12.01 -12.22 23.84
C ARG A 28 -12.62 -11.90 22.47
N GLU A 29 -13.94 -11.79 22.43
CA GLU A 29 -14.69 -11.51 21.20
C GLU A 29 -14.38 -10.11 20.65
N GLU A 30 -14.42 -9.08 21.48
CA GLU A 30 -14.09 -7.71 21.09
C GLU A 30 -12.62 -7.60 20.64
N TYR A 31 -11.71 -8.26 21.36
CA TYR A 31 -10.30 -8.29 21.00
C TYR A 31 -10.09 -8.91 19.61
N ILE A 32 -10.71 -10.07 19.35
CA ILE A 32 -10.62 -10.74 18.04
C ILE A 32 -11.28 -9.90 16.95
N ARG A 33 -12.43 -9.28 17.22
CA ARG A 33 -13.12 -8.40 16.27
C ARG A 33 -12.20 -7.26 15.83
N ARG A 34 -11.61 -6.52 16.78
CA ARG A 34 -10.67 -5.43 16.49
C ARG A 34 -9.43 -5.92 15.74
N LEU A 35 -8.93 -7.09 16.10
CA LEU A 35 -7.76 -7.67 15.44
C LEU A 35 -8.06 -7.98 13.97
N LEU A 36 -9.24 -8.54 13.68
CA LEU A 36 -9.68 -8.80 12.31
C LEU A 36 -9.93 -7.51 11.52
N GLU A 37 -10.60 -6.53 12.12
CA GLU A 37 -10.82 -5.21 11.50
C GLU A 37 -9.51 -4.51 11.17
N HIS A 38 -8.58 -4.45 12.13
CA HIS A 38 -7.26 -3.87 11.92
C HIS A 38 -6.46 -4.60 10.83
N HIS A 39 -6.55 -5.93 10.77
CA HIS A 39 -5.84 -6.70 9.76
C HIS A 39 -6.38 -6.43 8.35
N VAL A 40 -7.70 -6.36 8.18
CA VAL A 40 -8.33 -6.01 6.89
C VAL A 40 -7.96 -4.58 6.50
N MET A 41 -8.14 -3.62 7.40
CA MET A 41 -7.79 -2.21 7.15
C MET A 41 -6.31 -2.03 6.78
N TYR A 42 -5.40 -2.72 7.48
CA TYR A 42 -3.97 -2.67 7.15
C TYR A 42 -3.70 -3.16 5.73
N SER A 43 -4.33 -4.27 5.30
CA SER A 43 -4.16 -4.78 3.94
C SER A 43 -4.69 -3.82 2.87
N GLU A 44 -5.80 -3.13 3.15
CA GLU A 44 -6.38 -2.13 2.24
C GLU A 44 -5.51 -0.88 2.15
N VAL A 45 -5.04 -0.36 3.29
CA VAL A 45 -4.18 0.82 3.37
C VAL A 45 -2.80 0.54 2.78
N GLU A 46 -2.19 -0.60 3.10
CA GLU A 46 -0.90 -1.00 2.52
C GLU A 46 -1.03 -1.21 1.00
N GLY A 47 -2.12 -1.84 0.55
CA GLY A 47 -2.42 -1.98 -0.86
C GLY A 47 -2.62 -0.64 -1.57
N LEU A 48 -3.26 0.33 -0.91
CA LEU A 48 -3.46 1.68 -1.42
C LEU A 48 -2.13 2.45 -1.51
N ASN A 49 -1.30 2.37 -0.47
CA ASN A 49 0.03 3.00 -0.45
C ASN A 49 0.92 2.44 -1.56
N LYS A 50 0.96 1.11 -1.74
CA LYS A 50 1.71 0.48 -2.84
C LYS A 50 1.26 0.94 -4.22
N LYS A 51 -0.07 1.06 -4.43
CA LYS A 51 -0.62 1.60 -5.69
C LYS A 51 -0.20 3.06 -5.91
N TYR A 52 -0.23 3.87 -4.87
CA TYR A 52 0.21 5.27 -4.93
C TYR A 52 1.71 5.40 -5.24
N GLU A 53 2.56 4.66 -4.54
CA GLU A 53 4.00 4.62 -4.80
C GLU A 53 4.31 4.21 -6.24
N THR A 54 3.62 3.18 -6.75
CA THR A 54 3.73 2.72 -8.14
C THR A 54 3.36 3.82 -9.12
N LEU A 55 2.22 4.49 -8.91
CA LEU A 55 1.77 5.59 -9.76
C LEU A 55 2.77 6.75 -9.78
N VAL A 56 3.28 7.16 -8.61
CA VAL A 56 4.28 8.24 -8.50
C VAL A 56 5.56 7.85 -9.25
N GLN A 57 6.00 6.61 -9.12
CA GLN A 57 7.17 6.11 -9.83
C GLN A 57 6.95 6.13 -11.35
N GLU A 58 5.83 5.60 -11.84
CA GLU A 58 5.50 5.59 -13.28
C GLU A 58 5.40 7.00 -13.86
N VAL A 59 4.70 7.91 -13.19
CA VAL A 59 4.59 9.32 -13.62
C VAL A 59 5.97 9.98 -13.66
N SER A 60 6.80 9.75 -12.64
CA SER A 60 8.14 10.33 -12.58
C SER A 60 9.04 9.82 -13.71
N GLN A 61 9.00 8.51 -14.00
CA GLN A 61 9.76 7.91 -15.10
C GLN A 61 9.29 8.44 -16.47
N ASN A 62 7.98 8.51 -16.68
CA ASN A 62 7.40 9.04 -17.92
C ASN A 62 7.75 10.53 -18.10
N MET A 63 7.72 11.32 -17.02
CA MET A 63 8.11 12.73 -17.07
C MET A 63 9.58 12.91 -17.45
N LEU A 64 10.48 12.09 -16.88
CA LEU A 64 11.90 12.09 -17.25
C LEU A 64 12.11 11.75 -18.73
N LEU A 65 11.33 10.80 -19.27
CA LEU A 65 11.38 10.44 -20.69
C LEU A 65 10.95 11.63 -21.56
N VAL A 66 9.78 12.21 -21.29
CA VAL A 66 9.26 13.36 -22.05
C VAL A 66 10.22 14.56 -22.00
N LEU A 67 10.83 14.85 -20.85
CA LEU A 67 11.82 15.93 -20.74
C LEU A 67 13.07 15.65 -21.59
N LYS A 68 13.54 14.40 -21.62
CA LYS A 68 14.68 14.01 -22.47
C LYS A 68 14.35 14.15 -23.94
N GLU A 69 13.17 13.71 -24.37
CA GLU A 69 12.72 13.83 -25.76
C GLU A 69 12.56 15.29 -26.17
N ASN A 70 11.93 16.13 -25.33
CA ASN A 70 11.82 17.56 -25.57
C ASN A 70 13.18 18.24 -25.66
N THR A 71 14.11 17.89 -24.76
CA THR A 71 15.48 18.45 -24.79
C THR A 71 16.19 18.04 -26.07
N LYS A 72 16.02 16.79 -26.52
CA LYS A 72 16.58 16.32 -27.79
C LYS A 72 16.03 17.10 -28.98
N ALA A 73 14.71 17.25 -29.07
CA ALA A 73 14.05 18.02 -30.13
C ALA A 73 14.49 19.49 -30.14
N LEU A 74 14.65 20.10 -28.96
CA LEU A 74 15.14 21.47 -28.84
C LEU A 74 16.59 21.61 -29.36
N ASN A 75 17.47 20.67 -29.01
CA ASN A 75 18.85 20.68 -29.49
C ASN A 75 18.91 20.51 -31.01
N GLU A 76 18.14 19.58 -31.57
CA GLU A 76 18.01 19.41 -33.02
C GLU A 76 17.57 20.72 -33.71
N PHE A 77 16.60 21.43 -33.13
CA PHE A 77 16.15 22.73 -33.65
C PHE A 77 17.25 23.81 -33.59
N ILE A 78 18.03 23.84 -32.51
CA ILE A 78 19.15 24.77 -32.34
C ILE A 78 20.25 24.49 -33.37
N ASP A 79 20.56 23.23 -33.63
CA ASP A 79 21.60 22.85 -34.58
C ASP A 79 21.20 23.20 -36.02
N ILE A 80 19.95 22.92 -36.42
CA ILE A 80 19.40 23.35 -37.72
C ILE A 80 19.49 24.87 -37.88
N ARG A 81 19.19 25.64 -36.83
CA ARG A 81 19.30 27.11 -36.87
C ARG A 81 20.74 27.59 -37.08
N LYS A 82 21.72 26.93 -36.47
CA LYS A 82 23.15 27.27 -36.62
C LYS A 82 23.67 26.93 -38.02
N GLU A 83 23.24 25.82 -38.60
CA GLU A 83 23.64 25.43 -39.96
C GLU A 83 23.08 26.35 -41.05
N ASN A 84 21.96 27.04 -40.78
CA ASN A 84 21.30 27.96 -41.71
C ASN A 84 21.63 29.46 -41.47
N SER A 85 22.53 29.79 -40.53
CA SER A 85 22.98 31.16 -40.24
C SER A 85 24.41 31.40 -40.72
#